data_AF-A0A1Y2DG52-F1
#
_entry.id   AF-A0A1Y2DG52-F1
#
_cell.length_a   1.000
_cell.length_b   1.000
_cell.length_c   1.000
_cell.angle_alpha   90.00
_cell.angle_beta   90.00
_cell.angle_gamma   90.00
#
_symmetry.space_group_name_H-M   'P 1'
#
loop_
_entity.id
_entity.type
_entity.pdbx_description
1 polymer ?
#
loop_
_entity_poly.entity_id
_entity_poly.type
_entity_poly.pdbx_seq_one_letter_code
_entity_poly.pdbx_strand_id
1 'polypeptide(L)'
;MFKNILKCFALFTVYNVVADAKVSLDYTNDGVLRKDGECNINFINFGINNDIIDLKIKKENNSNGTFNLLISDLKNANAYLNNKSTGYTFNDNEIKNYVKVNQNGNAIKDIEATAAPHGRFSLLIKNLKSCEGLSIKETFKTDVLINSYLYYSNVKPNGINHAYDIVEFGPSSNNVPYDTLKWNMNTGLDSAREKCGIYIDYHEFDYTGGAHWKWYLSTDNINNKKCDNPAFYATVKDSYANYEVMEELFGDHYNGYVIKREGSGIGHMDGILVDQKYLIEIYQNGCDEQNKDQVICTISSNKKLTYKEFTQEFVKNCPSIIEDPKEEVKWSVDENGITAKYDSYSFNITNYNRGALPKNENESVSYKEFKAANSSGIARFNVCTKCGDGTYIGEKCKCVSCPENCTKCLDGKTCTECATGSELIDGSFDNVTEKEEPTESEIFDDEEETSDANDSDIEEEEVTDEPTEVKEEEDDDDIEEATEIENKPKPITKVVVVKKPKTIKKCLIKKN
;
A
#
# COMPACT_ATOMS: atom_id res chain seq x y z
N MET A 1 4.84 93.39 -15.63
CA MET A 1 5.25 92.68 -14.40
C MET A 1 4.01 92.63 -13.50
N PHE A 2 3.16 91.59 -13.53
CA PHE A 2 3.22 90.31 -12.77
C PHE A 2 3.53 90.53 -11.27
N LYS A 3 2.78 90.05 -10.26
CA LYS A 3 1.71 89.04 -10.15
C LYS A 3 0.84 89.30 -8.89
N ASN A 4 -0.42 88.88 -8.99
CA ASN A 4 -1.37 88.55 -7.93
C ASN A 4 -0.78 87.66 -6.82
N ILE A 5 -1.24 87.84 -5.57
CA ILE A 5 -1.22 86.80 -4.52
C ILE A 5 -2.66 86.44 -4.19
N LEU A 6 -3.02 85.22 -4.59
CA LEU A 6 -4.30 84.55 -4.37
C LEU A 6 -4.15 83.58 -3.18
N LYS A 7 -5.23 83.46 -2.40
CA LYS A 7 -5.48 82.57 -1.26
C LYS A 7 -5.00 81.11 -1.47
N CYS A 8 -4.58 80.46 -0.38
CA CYS A 8 -4.74 79.01 -0.17
C CYS A 8 -5.16 78.73 1.27
N PHE A 9 -6.44 78.41 1.47
CA PHE A 9 -6.94 77.64 2.61
C PHE A 9 -6.54 76.18 2.35
N ALA A 10 -5.71 75.59 3.19
CA ALA A 10 -5.44 74.16 3.16
C ALA A 10 -6.56 73.43 3.92
N LEU A 11 -7.47 72.79 3.20
CA LEU A 11 -8.31 71.72 3.75
C LEU A 11 -7.38 70.53 4.06
N PHE A 12 -7.24 70.19 5.34
CA PHE A 12 -6.73 68.88 5.74
C PHE A 12 -7.87 67.87 5.57
N THR A 13 -7.93 67.20 4.42
CA THR A 13 -8.63 65.93 4.27
C THR A 13 -7.82 64.86 4.97
N VAL A 14 -8.26 64.48 6.18
CA VAL A 14 -7.79 63.25 6.84
C VAL A 14 -8.35 62.08 6.05
N TYR A 15 -7.56 61.59 5.08
CA TYR A 15 -7.76 60.24 4.56
C TYR A 15 -7.42 59.28 5.71
N ASN A 16 -8.45 58.75 6.36
CA ASN A 16 -8.32 57.49 7.08
C ASN A 16 -8.03 56.41 6.04
N VAL A 17 -6.75 56.24 5.71
CA VAL A 17 -6.28 55.00 5.10
C VAL A 17 -6.44 53.96 6.20
N VAL A 18 -7.56 53.25 6.19
CA VAL A 18 -7.68 52.00 6.93
C VAL A 18 -6.65 51.09 6.29
N ALA A 19 -5.48 50.97 6.92
CA ALA A 19 -4.50 49.99 6.51
C ALA A 19 -5.18 48.62 6.67
N ASP A 20 -5.41 47.91 5.57
CA ASP A 20 -5.90 46.54 5.61
C ASP A 20 -5.00 45.75 6.57
N ALA A 21 -5.61 45.18 7.61
CA ALA A 21 -4.87 44.40 8.58
C ALA A 21 -4.24 43.20 7.86
N LYS A 22 -2.91 43.09 7.92
CA LYS A 22 -2.19 41.99 7.29
C LYS A 22 -2.71 40.66 7.86
N VAL A 23 -3.12 39.75 6.97
CA VAL A 23 -3.56 38.40 7.35
C VAL A 23 -2.46 37.69 8.14
N SER A 24 -2.83 37.08 9.26
CA SER A 24 -1.93 36.24 10.07
C SER A 24 -2.55 34.89 10.37
N LEU A 25 -1.71 33.87 10.57
CA LEU A 25 -2.12 32.50 10.87
C LEU A 25 -1.60 32.07 12.24
N ASP A 26 -2.47 31.46 13.04
CA ASP A 26 -2.05 30.66 14.19
C ASP A 26 -2.39 29.19 13.94
N TYR A 27 -1.44 28.31 14.23
CA TYR A 27 -1.62 26.86 14.13
C TYR A 27 -2.02 26.32 15.49
N THR A 28 -3.25 25.81 15.61
CA THR A 28 -3.85 25.35 16.86
C THR A 28 -4.38 23.91 16.76
N ASN A 29 -4.65 23.27 17.90
CA ASN A 29 -5.29 21.95 17.90
C ASN A 29 -6.62 21.94 17.14
N ASP A 30 -7.31 23.09 17.11
CA ASP A 30 -8.59 23.20 16.46
C ASP A 30 -8.44 23.41 14.95
N GLY A 31 -7.27 23.75 14.42
CA GLY A 31 -7.06 24.05 13.00
C GLY A 31 -6.09 25.21 12.76
N VAL A 32 -6.13 25.76 11.55
CA VAL A 32 -5.40 26.96 11.16
C VAL A 32 -6.32 28.17 11.37
N LEU A 33 -6.06 28.94 12.42
CA LEU A 33 -6.77 30.17 12.72
C LEU A 33 -6.25 31.30 11.83
N ARG A 34 -7.08 31.72 10.87
CA ARG A 34 -6.83 32.88 10.01
C ARG A 34 -7.38 34.14 10.69
N LYS A 35 -6.57 35.19 10.75
CA LYS A 35 -6.96 36.51 11.28
C LYS A 35 -6.70 37.59 10.25
N ASP A 36 -7.74 38.28 9.79
CA ASP A 36 -7.66 39.28 8.72
C ASP A 36 -8.40 40.60 9.02
N GLY A 37 -8.96 40.75 10.22
CA GLY A 37 -9.73 41.93 10.62
C GLY A 37 -11.20 41.92 10.16
N GLU A 38 -11.56 41.15 9.12
CA GLU A 38 -12.94 40.96 8.67
C GLU A 38 -13.65 39.88 9.50
N CYS A 39 -13.01 38.70 9.60
CA CYS A 39 -13.55 37.57 10.32
C CYS A 39 -12.44 36.59 10.68
N ASN A 40 -12.22 36.36 11.98
CA ASN A 40 -11.32 35.30 12.40
C ASN A 40 -12.01 33.95 12.20
N ILE A 41 -11.37 33.05 11.45
CA ILE A 41 -11.95 31.74 11.11
C ILE A 41 -10.91 30.66 11.33
N ASN A 42 -11.33 29.58 11.95
CA ASN A 42 -10.50 28.40 12.12
C ASN A 42 -10.78 27.37 11.01
N PHE A 43 -9.78 27.12 10.16
CA PHE A 43 -9.87 26.19 9.04
C PHE A 43 -9.27 24.83 9.39
N ILE A 44 -10.00 23.76 9.08
CA ILE A 44 -9.61 22.38 9.38
C ILE A 44 -9.55 21.59 8.08
N ASN A 45 -8.40 20.98 7.81
CA ASN A 45 -8.11 20.18 6.62
C ASN A 45 -8.11 20.96 5.30
N PHE A 46 -7.88 22.27 5.34
CA PHE A 46 -7.81 23.13 4.13
C PHE A 46 -6.38 23.47 3.69
N GLY A 47 -5.35 22.89 4.32
CA GLY A 47 -3.96 23.18 4.00
C GLY A 47 -3.32 24.18 4.97
N ILE A 48 -2.24 24.81 4.50
CA ILE A 48 -1.43 25.75 5.29
C ILE A 48 -0.98 26.94 4.45
N ASN A 49 -0.40 27.96 5.09
CA ASN A 49 0.23 29.09 4.41
C ASN A 49 -0.72 29.76 3.41
N ASN A 50 -0.31 29.84 2.14
CA ASN A 50 -1.03 30.51 1.06
C ASN A 50 -2.40 29.89 0.78
N ASP A 51 -2.60 28.60 1.12
CA ASP A 51 -3.92 27.95 1.02
C ASP A 51 -4.99 28.66 1.84
N ILE A 52 -4.56 29.29 2.94
CA ILE A 52 -5.44 29.98 3.89
C ILE A 52 -5.25 31.50 3.79
N ILE A 53 -4.02 32.00 3.63
CA ILE A 53 -3.74 33.44 3.57
C ILE A 53 -4.47 34.09 2.40
N ASP A 54 -4.43 33.47 1.22
CA ASP A 54 -4.90 34.05 -0.04
C ASP A 54 -6.42 33.91 -0.23
N LEU A 55 -7.12 33.28 0.72
CA LEU A 55 -8.58 33.18 0.68
C LEU A 55 -9.22 34.56 0.68
N LYS A 56 -10.18 34.76 -0.21
CA LYS A 56 -10.97 35.99 -0.30
C LYS A 56 -12.18 35.86 0.62
N ILE A 57 -12.19 36.67 1.67
CA ILE A 57 -13.29 36.72 2.64
C ILE A 57 -14.01 38.05 2.48
N LYS A 58 -15.33 37.99 2.32
CA LYS A 58 -16.18 39.18 2.21
C LYS A 58 -17.35 39.09 3.18
N LYS A 59 -17.46 40.11 4.03
CA LYS A 59 -18.58 40.30 4.93
C LYS A 59 -19.62 41.23 4.30
N GLU A 60 -20.89 40.83 4.34
CA GLU A 60 -22.01 41.62 3.87
C GLU A 60 -23.07 41.77 4.97
N ASN A 61 -23.24 43.00 5.48
CA ASN A 61 -24.16 43.25 6.58
C ASN A 61 -25.62 43.23 6.11
N ASN A 62 -26.46 42.51 6.85
CA ASN A 62 -27.91 42.46 6.66
C ASN A 62 -28.58 43.57 7.50
N SER A 63 -29.74 44.05 7.06
CA SER A 63 -30.50 45.11 7.76
C SER A 63 -30.97 44.73 9.17
N ASN A 64 -30.98 43.43 9.49
CA ASN A 64 -31.41 42.89 10.79
C ASN A 64 -30.26 42.80 11.82
N GLY A 65 -29.08 43.36 11.53
CA GLY A 65 -27.91 43.31 12.41
C GLY A 65 -27.12 41.99 12.37
N THR A 66 -27.48 41.07 11.47
CA THR A 66 -26.64 39.92 11.10
C THR A 66 -25.77 40.25 9.88
N PHE A 67 -24.91 39.33 9.46
CA PHE A 67 -24.16 39.44 8.21
C PHE A 67 -24.06 38.09 7.51
N ASN A 68 -23.88 38.12 6.20
CA ASN A 68 -23.47 36.96 5.41
C ASN A 68 -21.96 37.01 5.21
N LEU A 69 -21.33 35.84 5.21
CA LEU A 69 -19.89 35.69 5.03
C LEU A 69 -19.64 34.83 3.81
N LEU A 70 -19.06 35.44 2.77
CA LEU A 70 -18.61 34.73 1.57
C LEU A 70 -17.12 34.42 1.70
N ILE A 71 -16.77 33.15 1.50
CA ILE A 71 -15.40 32.66 1.46
C ILE A 71 -15.21 32.02 0.09
N SER A 72 -14.31 32.59 -0.70
CA SER A 72 -14.08 32.14 -2.08
C SER A 72 -12.75 31.39 -2.21
N ASP A 73 -12.66 30.62 -3.29
CA ASP A 73 -11.44 29.92 -3.74
C ASP A 73 -10.93 28.83 -2.78
N LEU A 74 -11.81 28.24 -1.95
CA LEU A 74 -11.48 27.11 -1.10
C LEU A 74 -11.06 25.90 -1.95
N LYS A 75 -9.95 25.26 -1.57
CA LYS A 75 -9.55 23.95 -2.12
C LYS A 75 -10.52 22.89 -1.62
N ASN A 76 -11.05 22.08 -2.54
CA ASN A 76 -11.73 20.84 -2.19
C ASN A 76 -10.65 19.75 -2.17
N ALA A 77 -10.23 19.30 -1.00
CA ALA A 77 -9.26 18.23 -0.85
C ALA A 77 -9.81 16.85 -1.29
N ASN A 78 -11.13 16.70 -1.44
CA ASN A 78 -11.74 15.56 -2.14
C ASN A 78 -11.64 15.68 -3.68
N ALA A 79 -11.07 16.76 -4.24
CA ALA A 79 -11.00 17.00 -5.68
C ALA A 79 -10.30 15.91 -6.49
N TYR A 80 -9.62 14.95 -5.86
CA TYR A 80 -9.16 13.78 -6.60
C TYR A 80 -10.28 12.93 -7.18
N LEU A 81 -11.43 12.89 -6.49
CA LEU A 81 -12.62 12.26 -7.04
C LEU A 81 -13.08 13.05 -8.27
N ASN A 82 -12.76 14.34 -8.37
CA ASN A 82 -13.02 15.18 -9.54
C ASN A 82 -12.08 14.95 -10.74
N ASN A 83 -11.38 13.81 -10.80
CA ASN A 83 -10.48 13.50 -11.92
C ASN A 83 -11.28 13.06 -13.16
N LYS A 84 -10.84 13.48 -14.36
CA LYS A 84 -11.38 13.01 -15.64
C LYS A 84 -11.40 11.48 -15.76
N SER A 85 -10.43 10.78 -15.16
CA SER A 85 -10.37 9.31 -15.18
C SER A 85 -11.50 8.64 -14.39
N THR A 86 -11.99 9.27 -13.32
CA THR A 86 -13.11 8.76 -12.52
C THR A 86 -14.46 9.29 -13.02
N GLY A 87 -14.46 10.36 -13.82
CA GLY A 87 -15.68 11.01 -14.34
C GLY A 87 -16.56 11.67 -13.28
N TYR A 88 -16.17 11.59 -12.01
CA TYR A 88 -16.92 12.15 -10.90
C TYR A 88 -16.68 13.65 -10.81
N THR A 89 -17.69 14.41 -10.41
CA THR A 89 -17.60 15.87 -10.21
C THR A 89 -18.55 16.24 -9.08
N PHE A 90 -17.99 16.81 -8.01
CA PHE A 90 -18.80 17.29 -6.89
C PHE A 90 -19.74 18.42 -7.33
N ASN A 91 -21.03 18.26 -7.03
CA ASN A 91 -21.98 19.37 -7.13
C ASN A 91 -22.10 20.15 -5.81
N ASP A 92 -22.78 21.30 -5.88
CA ASP A 92 -23.02 22.21 -4.76
C ASP A 92 -23.59 21.53 -3.50
N ASN A 93 -24.53 20.59 -3.67
CA ASN A 93 -25.14 19.88 -2.55
C ASN A 93 -24.20 18.86 -1.93
N GLU A 94 -23.41 18.17 -2.75
CA GLU A 94 -22.40 17.23 -2.23
C GLU A 94 -21.32 17.96 -1.45
N ILE A 95 -20.88 19.14 -1.87
CA ILE A 95 -19.89 19.94 -1.12
C ILE A 95 -20.39 20.22 0.32
N LYS A 96 -21.67 20.56 0.49
CA LYS A 96 -22.27 20.80 1.82
C LYS A 96 -22.27 19.55 2.71
N ASN A 97 -22.27 18.36 2.13
CA ASN A 97 -22.20 17.13 2.90
C ASN A 97 -20.82 16.92 3.52
N TYR A 98 -19.77 17.47 2.91
CA TYR A 98 -18.38 17.26 3.33
C TYR A 98 -17.72 18.50 3.95
N VAL A 99 -18.37 19.66 3.87
CA VAL A 99 -17.93 20.88 4.57
C VAL A 99 -18.82 21.11 5.80
N LYS A 100 -18.22 21.12 6.98
CA LYS A 100 -18.90 21.36 8.26
C LYS A 100 -18.55 22.74 8.77
N VAL A 101 -19.58 23.55 8.99
CA VAL A 101 -19.44 24.89 9.57
C VAL A 101 -20.00 24.86 10.98
N ASN A 102 -19.17 25.21 11.96
CA ASN A 102 -19.59 25.29 13.36
C ASN A 102 -19.24 26.65 13.94
N GLN A 103 -20.10 27.15 14.83
CA GLN A 103 -19.81 28.31 15.67
C GLN A 103 -19.97 27.93 17.13
N ASN A 104 -18.89 28.10 17.92
CA ASN A 104 -18.85 27.71 19.34
C ASN A 104 -19.31 26.25 19.55
N GLY A 105 -18.86 25.36 18.66
CA GLY A 105 -19.23 23.93 18.67
C GLY A 105 -20.61 23.58 18.10
N ASN A 106 -21.45 24.58 17.78
CA ASN A 106 -22.78 24.33 17.23
C ASN A 106 -22.78 24.39 15.70
N ALA A 107 -23.40 23.39 15.06
CA ALA A 107 -23.50 23.31 13.61
C ALA A 107 -24.36 24.44 13.02
N ILE A 108 -23.82 25.12 12.01
CA ILE A 108 -24.54 26.09 11.18
C ILE A 108 -25.00 25.38 9.92
N LYS A 109 -26.33 25.38 9.69
CA LYS A 109 -26.95 24.72 8.52
C LYS A 109 -27.29 25.68 7.38
N ASP A 110 -27.40 26.97 7.66
CA ASP A 110 -27.75 27.99 6.68
C ASP A 110 -26.53 28.38 5.85
N ILE A 111 -26.11 27.44 5.00
CA ILE A 111 -24.94 27.54 4.14
C ILE A 111 -25.29 27.25 2.67
N GLU A 112 -24.65 28.00 1.79
CA GLU A 112 -24.63 27.75 0.36
C GLU A 112 -23.20 27.45 -0.08
N ALA A 113 -23.05 26.48 -0.97
CA ALA A 113 -21.78 26.11 -1.57
C ALA A 113 -21.93 26.24 -3.07
N THR A 114 -20.90 26.72 -3.73
CA THR A 114 -20.88 26.87 -5.20
C THR A 114 -19.58 26.29 -5.71
N ALA A 115 -19.68 25.22 -6.49
CA ALA A 115 -18.55 24.58 -7.13
C ALA A 115 -17.86 25.55 -8.11
N ALA A 116 -16.54 25.44 -8.19
CA ALA A 116 -15.71 26.19 -9.12
C ALA A 116 -14.73 25.25 -9.84
N PRO A 117 -14.17 25.66 -11.00
CA PRO A 117 -13.21 24.85 -11.74
C PRO A 117 -11.99 24.42 -10.90
N HIS A 118 -11.28 23.39 -11.37
CA HIS A 118 -10.04 22.90 -10.76
C HIS A 118 -10.17 22.44 -9.29
N GLY A 119 -11.33 21.89 -8.92
CA GLY A 119 -11.54 21.38 -7.56
C GLY A 119 -11.60 22.49 -6.52
N ARG A 120 -12.12 23.66 -6.88
CA ARG A 120 -12.35 24.78 -5.97
C ARG A 120 -13.84 24.91 -5.65
N PHE A 121 -14.16 25.65 -4.60
CA PHE A 121 -15.53 26.06 -4.32
C PHE A 121 -15.56 27.36 -3.50
N SER A 122 -16.73 27.98 -3.47
CA SER A 122 -17.04 29.08 -2.56
C SER A 122 -18.08 28.64 -1.55
N LEU A 123 -18.04 29.22 -0.36
CA LEU A 123 -18.97 28.99 0.74
C LEU A 123 -19.58 30.31 1.18
N LEU A 124 -20.91 30.39 1.18
CA LEU A 124 -21.67 31.49 1.75
C LEU A 124 -22.35 31.02 3.03
N ILE A 125 -21.96 31.62 4.16
CA ILE A 125 -22.57 31.36 5.47
C ILE A 125 -23.50 32.53 5.78
N LYS A 126 -24.79 32.25 5.99
CA LYS A 126 -25.81 33.30 6.12
C LYS A 126 -26.10 33.63 7.58
N ASN A 127 -26.55 34.87 7.79
CA ASN A 127 -27.17 35.32 9.05
C ASN A 127 -26.29 35.17 10.31
N LEU A 128 -24.97 35.30 10.17
CA LEU A 128 -24.04 35.29 11.31
C LEU A 128 -24.19 36.54 12.17
N LYS A 129 -24.04 36.39 13.48
CA LYS A 129 -24.03 37.51 14.45
C LYS A 129 -22.61 37.91 14.87
N SER A 130 -21.68 36.97 14.79
CA SER A 130 -20.28 37.13 15.20
C SER A 130 -19.40 36.19 14.37
N CYS A 131 -18.11 36.48 14.32
CA CYS A 131 -17.07 35.58 13.82
C CYS A 131 -16.44 34.73 14.93
N GLU A 132 -16.73 35.05 16.19
CA GLU A 132 -16.18 34.33 17.33
C GLU A 132 -16.53 32.85 17.29
N GLY A 133 -15.51 32.02 17.47
CA GLY A 133 -15.62 30.56 17.47
C GLY A 133 -16.06 29.96 16.14
N LEU A 134 -15.98 30.69 15.03
CA LEU A 134 -16.31 30.17 13.70
C LEU A 134 -15.22 29.21 13.24
N SER A 135 -15.64 28.03 12.82
CA SER A 135 -14.77 26.97 12.30
C SER A 135 -15.38 26.32 11.07
N ILE A 136 -14.52 25.97 10.13
CA ILE A 136 -14.89 25.33 8.87
C ILE A 136 -13.98 24.13 8.71
N LYS A 137 -14.59 22.95 8.59
CA LYS A 137 -13.90 21.68 8.44
C LYS A 137 -14.25 21.02 7.12
N GLU A 138 -13.23 20.67 6.35
CA GLU A 138 -13.39 19.70 5.28
C GLU A 138 -13.27 18.27 5.83
N THR A 139 -14.18 17.41 5.36
CA THR A 139 -14.19 15.97 5.64
C THR A 139 -14.04 15.19 4.35
N PHE A 140 -13.49 13.99 4.44
CA PHE A 140 -13.15 13.14 3.32
C PHE A 140 -14.20 12.06 3.13
N LYS A 141 -14.67 11.90 1.88
CA LYS A 141 -15.75 10.98 1.51
C LYS A 141 -15.34 9.51 1.62
N THR A 142 -14.11 9.20 1.25
CA THR A 142 -13.58 7.85 1.16
C THR A 142 -12.18 7.79 1.76
N ASP A 143 -11.82 6.61 2.25
CA ASP A 143 -10.43 6.34 2.60
C ASP A 143 -9.54 6.51 1.37
N VAL A 144 -8.34 7.01 1.62
CA VAL A 144 -7.33 7.16 0.58
C VAL A 144 -6.55 5.85 0.46
N LEU A 145 -6.37 5.37 -0.76
CA LEU A 145 -5.45 4.26 -1.01
C LEU A 145 -4.01 4.75 -0.92
N ILE A 146 -3.19 4.04 -0.15
CA ILE A 146 -1.79 4.38 0.14
C ILE A 146 -0.90 3.16 -0.13
N ASN A 147 -0.05 3.27 -1.14
CA ASN A 147 1.01 2.31 -1.40
C ASN A 147 2.12 2.46 -0.36
N SER A 148 2.55 1.35 0.23
CA SER A 148 3.64 1.33 1.20
C SER A 148 4.97 0.99 0.55
N TYR A 149 5.98 1.80 0.86
CA TYR A 149 7.36 1.63 0.39
C TYR A 149 8.35 1.78 1.55
N LEU A 150 9.56 1.28 1.35
CA LEU A 150 10.65 1.34 2.31
C LEU A 150 11.88 1.94 1.63
N TYR A 151 12.37 3.06 2.16
CA TYR A 151 13.72 3.51 1.86
C TYR A 151 14.70 2.61 2.59
N TYR A 152 15.69 2.04 1.90
CA TYR A 152 16.69 1.12 2.45
C TYR A 152 17.75 1.82 3.32
N SER A 153 17.25 2.59 4.29
CA SER A 153 17.97 3.38 5.27
C SER A 153 17.42 3.08 6.66
N ASN A 154 18.29 3.15 7.67
CA ASN A 154 17.90 3.11 9.08
C ASN A 154 17.65 4.49 9.68
N VAL A 155 17.79 5.54 8.87
CA VAL A 155 17.60 6.93 9.29
C VAL A 155 16.71 7.64 8.28
N LYS A 156 15.77 8.43 8.78
CA LYS A 156 14.91 9.28 7.95
C LYS A 156 15.81 10.17 7.06
N PRO A 157 15.58 10.22 5.74
CA PRO A 157 16.37 11.09 4.88
C PRO A 157 16.18 12.57 5.22
N ASN A 158 17.25 13.36 5.08
CA ASN A 158 17.18 14.80 5.24
C ASN A 158 16.58 15.42 3.98
N GLY A 159 15.42 16.07 4.11
CA GLY A 159 14.71 16.65 2.99
C GLY A 159 14.01 15.58 2.17
N ILE A 160 12.75 15.30 2.48
CA ILE A 160 11.95 14.26 1.81
C ILE A 160 11.58 14.59 0.34
N ASN A 161 11.81 15.83 -0.07
CA ASN A 161 11.35 16.41 -1.34
C ASN A 161 12.45 16.45 -2.42
N HIS A 162 13.09 15.30 -2.68
CA HIS A 162 14.03 15.16 -3.80
C HIS A 162 13.83 13.81 -4.50
N ALA A 163 14.37 13.70 -5.71
CA ALA A 163 14.39 12.43 -6.43
C ALA A 163 15.41 11.50 -5.77
N TYR A 164 14.95 10.31 -5.39
CA TYR A 164 15.81 9.24 -4.92
C TYR A 164 16.11 8.26 -6.05
N ASP A 165 17.25 7.57 -5.96
CA ASP A 165 17.51 6.43 -6.85
C ASP A 165 16.54 5.29 -6.50
N ILE A 166 15.82 4.81 -7.50
CA ILE A 166 14.83 3.73 -7.35
C ILE A 166 15.45 2.45 -6.77
N VAL A 167 16.77 2.24 -6.96
CA VAL A 167 17.50 1.10 -6.40
C VAL A 167 17.59 1.11 -4.88
N GLU A 168 17.41 2.27 -4.25
CA GLU A 168 17.44 2.46 -2.80
C GLU A 168 16.05 2.33 -2.16
N PHE A 169 15.01 2.08 -2.97
CA PHE A 169 13.64 1.89 -2.51
C PHE A 169 13.15 0.47 -2.76
N GLY A 170 12.40 -0.02 -1.76
CA GLY A 170 11.74 -1.30 -1.76
C GLY A 170 10.22 -1.22 -1.79
N PRO A 171 9.56 -2.29 -2.27
CA PRO A 171 10.22 -3.53 -2.73
C PRO A 171 10.67 -3.44 -4.19
N SER A 172 11.68 -4.26 -4.53
CA SER A 172 12.13 -4.58 -5.89
C SER A 172 12.51 -3.47 -6.87
N SER A 173 12.42 -2.19 -6.52
CA SER A 173 12.68 -1.07 -7.44
C SER A 173 11.82 -1.11 -8.71
N ASN A 174 10.65 -1.77 -8.63
CA ASN A 174 9.73 -2.05 -9.75
C ASN A 174 8.34 -1.43 -9.55
N ASN A 175 8.23 -0.49 -8.59
CA ASN A 175 7.01 0.26 -8.25
C ASN A 175 5.85 -0.58 -7.69
N VAL A 176 6.01 -1.88 -7.48
CA VAL A 176 5.06 -2.70 -6.71
C VAL A 176 5.23 -2.33 -5.23
N PRO A 177 4.17 -2.00 -4.47
CA PRO A 177 4.28 -1.70 -3.05
C PRO A 177 4.40 -2.97 -2.20
N TYR A 178 4.77 -2.85 -0.92
CA TYR A 178 4.60 -3.96 0.01
C TYR A 178 3.12 -4.30 0.19
N ASP A 179 2.27 -3.28 0.26
CA ASP A 179 0.81 -3.41 0.16
C ASP A 179 0.17 -2.05 -0.15
N THR A 180 -1.09 -2.08 -0.60
CA THR A 180 -1.98 -0.92 -0.73
C THR A 180 -2.93 -0.85 0.48
N LEU A 181 -2.71 0.15 1.31
CA LEU A 181 -3.45 0.38 2.55
C LEU A 181 -4.58 1.38 2.36
N LYS A 182 -5.66 1.26 3.13
CA LYS A 182 -6.76 2.22 3.21
C LYS A 182 -6.55 3.12 4.41
N TRP A 183 -6.26 4.40 4.18
CA TRP A 183 -6.04 5.39 5.22
C TRP A 183 -7.24 6.32 5.39
N ASN A 184 -7.80 6.33 6.59
CA ASN A 184 -8.86 7.26 6.97
C ASN A 184 -8.27 8.65 7.21
N MET A 185 -8.32 9.47 6.17
CA MET A 185 -7.77 10.81 6.17
C MET A 185 -8.46 11.74 7.19
N ASN A 186 -9.74 11.50 7.54
CA ASN A 186 -10.42 12.29 8.56
C ASN A 186 -9.76 12.11 9.93
N THR A 187 -9.65 10.86 10.40
CA THR A 187 -9.07 10.56 11.72
C THR A 187 -7.56 10.76 11.73
N GLY A 188 -6.89 10.49 10.60
CA GLY A 188 -5.44 10.62 10.47
C GLY A 188 -4.98 12.07 10.56
N LEU A 189 -5.66 12.99 9.86
CA LEU A 189 -5.34 14.41 9.92
C LEU A 189 -5.72 15.04 11.26
N ASP A 190 -6.87 14.67 11.83
CA ASP A 190 -7.24 15.12 13.18
C ASP A 190 -6.18 14.70 14.20
N SER A 191 -5.74 13.43 14.17
CA SER A 191 -4.71 12.91 15.07
C SER A 191 -3.36 13.60 14.86
N ALA A 192 -2.90 13.77 13.61
CA ALA A 192 -1.64 14.43 13.29
C ALA A 192 -1.61 15.87 13.84
N ARG A 193 -2.70 16.62 13.66
CA ARG A 193 -2.85 17.97 14.19
C ARG A 193 -2.94 17.99 15.71
N GLU A 194 -3.80 17.18 16.30
CA GLU A 194 -4.11 17.24 17.72
C GLU A 194 -3.00 16.66 18.60
N LYS A 195 -2.28 15.64 18.14
CA LYS A 195 -1.20 15.03 18.91
C LYS A 195 0.16 15.63 18.57
N CYS A 196 0.41 15.93 17.28
CA CYS A 196 1.71 16.41 16.82
C CYS A 196 1.74 17.85 16.31
N GLY A 197 0.59 18.50 16.16
CA GLY A 197 0.56 19.84 15.57
C GLY A 197 1.09 19.85 14.14
N ILE A 198 0.85 18.75 13.42
CA ILE A 198 1.24 18.55 12.02
C ILE A 198 0.03 18.77 11.12
N TYR A 199 0.21 19.60 10.10
CA TYR A 199 -0.86 20.01 9.18
C TYR A 199 -0.51 19.57 7.75
N ILE A 200 -1.53 19.13 7.03
CA ILE A 200 -1.40 18.79 5.61
C ILE A 200 -1.05 20.02 4.79
N ASP A 201 -0.19 19.84 3.81
CA ASP A 201 0.21 20.88 2.86
C ASP A 201 -0.28 20.49 1.46
N TYR A 202 -1.06 21.38 0.82
CA TYR A 202 -1.62 21.15 -0.52
C TYR A 202 -0.86 21.95 -1.56
N HIS A 203 -0.29 21.26 -2.54
CA HIS A 203 0.40 21.90 -3.66
C HIS A 203 -0.51 22.01 -4.88
N GLU A 204 -0.35 23.11 -5.63
CA GLU A 204 -1.09 23.30 -6.88
C GLU A 204 -0.48 22.48 -8.02
N PHE A 205 -1.35 22.06 -8.95
CA PHE A 205 -1.01 21.30 -10.15
C PHE A 205 -0.12 22.13 -11.08
N ASP A 206 1.20 22.06 -10.91
CA ASP A 206 2.11 22.52 -11.96
C ASP A 206 2.60 21.33 -12.78
N TYR A 207 2.15 21.28 -14.05
CA TYR A 207 2.60 20.31 -15.05
C TYR A 207 3.99 20.64 -15.61
N THR A 208 4.60 21.75 -15.19
CA THR A 208 5.86 22.25 -15.72
C THR A 208 6.91 22.38 -14.62
N GLY A 209 7.79 21.38 -14.52
CA GLY A 209 9.14 21.62 -14.00
C GLY A 209 9.48 21.12 -12.60
N GLY A 210 9.01 19.93 -12.19
CA GLY A 210 9.68 19.14 -11.15
C GLY A 210 9.46 19.59 -9.71
N ALA A 211 8.44 19.01 -9.07
CA ALA A 211 8.27 18.73 -7.64
C ALA A 211 6.85 18.15 -7.48
N HIS A 212 6.72 16.83 -7.46
CA HIS A 212 5.53 16.12 -7.95
C HIS A 212 4.54 15.65 -6.85
N TRP A 213 4.16 16.47 -5.87
CA TRP A 213 3.10 16.10 -4.91
C TRP A 213 1.88 17.02 -4.99
N LYS A 214 0.69 16.44 -4.85
CA LYS A 214 -0.60 17.14 -4.68
C LYS A 214 -0.85 17.51 -3.23
N TRP A 215 -0.42 16.64 -2.33
CA TRP A 215 -0.37 16.92 -0.91
C TRP A 215 0.68 16.03 -0.24
N TYR A 216 1.19 16.50 0.90
CA TYR A 216 2.08 15.71 1.74
C TYR A 216 1.90 16.04 3.23
N LEU A 217 2.18 15.05 4.06
CA LEU A 217 2.09 15.09 5.52
C LEU A 217 3.32 14.40 6.11
N SER A 218 4.10 15.15 6.89
CA SER A 218 5.33 14.67 7.52
C SER A 218 5.75 15.56 8.69
N THR A 219 6.82 15.16 9.38
CA THR A 219 7.48 16.00 10.38
C THR A 219 8.18 17.24 9.81
N ASP A 220 8.36 17.33 8.49
CA ASP A 220 8.96 18.48 7.79
C ASP A 220 7.94 19.59 7.49
N ASN A 221 6.63 19.30 7.63
CA ASN A 221 5.57 20.29 7.57
C ASN A 221 5.60 21.19 8.83
N ILE A 222 4.62 22.09 8.95
CA ILE A 222 4.35 22.77 10.22
C ILE A 222 4.21 21.72 11.31
N ASN A 223 5.11 21.74 12.30
CA ASN A 223 5.20 20.76 13.39
C ASN A 223 5.38 21.51 14.71
N ASN A 224 4.31 22.16 15.18
CA ASN A 224 4.40 23.13 16.29
C ASN A 224 4.59 22.45 17.67
N LYS A 225 4.36 21.14 17.78
CA LYS A 225 4.63 20.35 19.00
C LYS A 225 5.97 19.63 18.98
N LYS A 226 6.75 19.78 17.90
CA LYS A 226 8.07 19.16 17.73
C LYS A 226 8.03 17.63 17.86
N CYS A 227 7.01 17.00 17.28
CA CYS A 227 6.99 15.54 17.17
C CYS A 227 8.18 15.07 16.35
N ASP A 228 8.83 14.01 16.80
CA ASP A 228 9.79 13.27 16.01
C ASP A 228 9.08 12.28 15.06
N ASN A 229 9.86 11.58 14.23
CA ASN A 229 9.30 10.67 13.25
C ASN A 229 8.54 9.48 13.87
N PRO A 230 9.08 8.81 14.92
CA PRO A 230 8.33 7.77 15.62
C PRO A 230 7.00 8.25 16.18
N ALA A 231 6.94 9.43 16.81
CA ALA A 231 5.70 9.98 17.36
C ALA A 231 4.70 10.37 16.26
N PHE A 232 5.17 10.96 15.16
CA PHE A 232 4.34 11.21 13.97
C PHE A 232 3.74 9.92 13.43
N TYR A 233 4.57 8.90 13.24
CA TYR A 233 4.15 7.64 12.66
C TYR A 233 3.09 6.94 13.52
N ALA A 234 3.37 6.81 14.83
CA ALA A 234 2.42 6.23 15.78
C ALA A 234 1.08 7.00 15.82
N THR A 235 1.11 8.31 15.57
CA THR A 235 -0.09 9.15 15.56
C THR A 235 -1.00 8.87 14.36
N VAL A 236 -0.43 8.54 13.19
CA VAL A 236 -1.19 8.34 11.94
C VAL A 236 -1.44 6.86 11.62
N LYS A 237 -0.68 5.94 12.25
CA LYS A 237 -0.77 4.48 12.07
C LYS A 237 -2.17 3.94 12.32
N ASP A 238 -2.82 4.38 13.40
CA ASP A 238 -4.14 3.86 13.82
C ASP A 238 -5.29 4.23 12.85
N SER A 239 -5.03 5.10 11.88
CA SER A 239 -6.00 5.49 10.86
C SER A 239 -5.99 4.59 9.63
N TYR A 240 -5.10 3.60 9.56
CA TYR A 240 -5.11 2.60 8.50
C TYR A 240 -6.06 1.44 8.85
N ALA A 241 -6.97 1.10 7.94
CA ALA A 241 -7.99 0.08 8.17
C ALA A 241 -7.47 -1.37 8.04
N ASN A 242 -6.42 -1.57 7.25
CA ASN A 242 -5.82 -2.88 6.94
C ASN A 242 -4.30 -2.87 7.20
N TYR A 243 -3.88 -2.30 8.34
CA TYR A 243 -2.46 -2.16 8.67
C TYR A 243 -1.80 -3.49 9.10
N GLU A 244 -2.58 -4.49 9.47
CA GLU A 244 -2.10 -5.81 9.92
C GLU A 244 -1.11 -6.45 8.94
N VAL A 245 -1.24 -6.21 7.63
CA VAL A 245 -0.30 -6.72 6.63
C VAL A 245 1.11 -6.14 6.82
N MET A 246 1.20 -4.87 7.21
CA MET A 246 2.49 -4.25 7.53
C MET A 246 3.06 -4.78 8.85
N GLU A 247 2.20 -5.12 9.83
CA GLU A 247 2.63 -5.76 11.08
C GLU A 247 3.13 -7.19 10.84
N GLU A 248 2.50 -7.93 9.93
CA GLU A 248 2.96 -9.26 9.51
C GLU A 248 4.30 -9.17 8.77
N LEU A 249 4.46 -8.18 7.88
CA LEU A 249 5.69 -8.02 7.12
C LEU A 249 6.85 -7.51 7.97
N PHE A 250 6.65 -6.52 8.83
CA PHE A 250 7.74 -5.80 9.49
C PHE A 250 7.68 -5.81 11.02
N GLY A 251 6.59 -6.26 11.63
CA GLY A 251 6.34 -6.05 13.06
C GLY A 251 6.42 -4.58 13.43
N ASP A 252 7.15 -4.28 14.52
CA ASP A 252 7.36 -2.91 15.00
C ASP A 252 8.53 -2.18 14.31
N HIS A 253 9.13 -2.78 13.27
CA HIS A 253 10.37 -2.27 12.66
C HIS A 253 10.13 -1.32 11.49
N TYR A 254 8.90 -1.19 11.00
CA TYR A 254 8.59 -0.21 9.97
C TYR A 254 8.23 1.14 10.60
N ASN A 255 8.89 2.21 10.16
CA ASN A 255 8.58 3.57 10.60
C ASN A 255 8.33 4.49 9.40
N GLY A 256 7.06 4.76 9.11
CA GLY A 256 6.65 5.68 8.05
C GLY A 256 7.09 7.12 8.37
N TYR A 257 7.68 7.82 7.40
CA TYR A 257 8.17 9.19 7.59
C TYR A 257 7.44 10.25 6.77
N VAL A 258 6.70 9.83 5.75
CA VAL A 258 5.85 10.72 4.96
C VAL A 258 4.64 9.96 4.46
N ILE A 259 3.48 10.62 4.51
CA ILE A 259 2.30 10.22 3.74
C ILE A 259 2.09 11.31 2.70
N LYS A 260 2.24 10.97 1.43
CA LYS A 260 2.13 11.93 0.34
C LYS A 260 1.29 11.38 -0.77
N ARG A 261 0.88 12.26 -1.67
CA ARG A 261 0.29 11.86 -2.93
C ARG A 261 0.92 12.63 -4.05
N GLU A 262 1.26 11.89 -5.10
CA GLU A 262 1.87 12.44 -6.31
C GLU A 262 0.83 12.61 -7.42
N GLY A 263 1.27 12.64 -8.69
CA GLY A 263 0.40 12.80 -9.86
C GLY A 263 -0.72 11.74 -9.98
N SER A 264 -0.52 10.55 -9.38
CA SER A 264 -1.37 9.37 -9.52
C SER A 264 -2.68 9.42 -8.72
N GLY A 265 -3.49 8.35 -8.87
CA GLY A 265 -4.72 8.10 -8.13
C GLY A 265 -4.50 7.70 -6.65
N ILE A 266 -3.32 7.17 -6.34
CA ILE A 266 -2.99 6.47 -5.09
C ILE A 266 -1.87 7.24 -4.38
N GLY A 267 -1.97 7.39 -3.05
CA GLY A 267 -0.92 8.00 -2.24
C GLY A 267 0.19 7.02 -1.89
N HIS A 268 1.27 7.52 -1.30
CA HIS A 268 2.44 6.76 -0.90
C HIS A 268 2.69 6.99 0.60
N MET A 269 3.03 5.93 1.32
CA MET A 269 3.66 5.97 2.62
C MET A 269 5.08 5.46 2.45
N ASP A 270 6.05 6.37 2.54
CA ASP A 270 7.46 5.98 2.52
C ASP A 270 7.92 5.84 3.97
N GLY A 271 8.64 4.76 4.25
CA GLY A 271 9.15 4.45 5.58
C GLY A 271 10.62 4.07 5.59
N ILE A 272 11.15 3.87 6.79
CA ILE A 272 12.49 3.37 7.06
C ILE A 272 12.42 2.16 7.99
N LEU A 273 13.50 1.38 8.02
CA LEU A 273 13.63 0.25 8.93
C LEU A 273 14.28 0.72 10.24
N VAL A 274 13.61 0.57 11.36
CA VAL A 274 14.11 0.96 12.69
C VAL A 274 14.48 -0.25 13.54
N ASP A 275 15.47 -0.07 14.41
CA ASP A 275 15.98 -1.08 15.36
C ASP A 275 16.46 -2.40 14.71
N GLN A 276 16.67 -2.41 13.40
CA GLN A 276 17.18 -3.52 12.60
C GLN A 276 18.17 -3.00 11.57
N LYS A 277 19.10 -3.84 11.11
CA LYS A 277 20.17 -3.44 10.16
C LYS A 277 20.12 -4.19 8.83
N TYR A 278 19.43 -5.30 8.79
CA TYR A 278 19.37 -6.17 7.64
C TYR A 278 17.93 -6.57 7.40
N LEU A 279 17.53 -6.58 6.13
CA LEU A 279 16.22 -7.00 5.68
C LEU A 279 16.39 -8.06 4.60
N ILE A 280 15.65 -9.14 4.74
CA ILE A 280 15.45 -10.12 3.68
C ILE A 280 14.02 -9.97 3.19
N GLU A 281 13.83 -9.76 1.89
CA GLU A 281 12.52 -9.78 1.24
C GLU A 281 12.34 -11.12 0.53
N ILE A 282 11.21 -11.77 0.79
CA ILE A 282 10.87 -13.05 0.18
C ILE A 282 9.75 -12.84 -0.82
N TYR A 283 9.99 -13.35 -2.03
CA TYR A 283 9.06 -13.36 -3.15
C TYR A 283 8.65 -14.79 -3.43
N GLN A 284 7.55 -14.96 -4.14
CA GLN A 284 7.04 -16.28 -4.49
C GLN A 284 6.99 -16.45 -6.00
N ASN A 285 7.68 -17.48 -6.48
CA ASN A 285 7.68 -17.88 -7.88
C ASN A 285 6.92 -19.20 -8.01
N GLY A 286 5.89 -19.23 -8.86
CA GLY A 286 5.24 -20.47 -9.27
C GLY A 286 3.74 -20.59 -9.01
N CYS A 287 3.01 -19.48 -8.91
CA CYS A 287 1.54 -19.49 -8.91
C CYS A 287 1.01 -18.42 -9.85
N ASP A 288 0.05 -18.80 -10.70
CA ASP A 288 -0.46 -17.95 -11.78
C ASP A 288 -1.23 -16.71 -11.27
N GLU A 289 -1.74 -16.77 -10.04
CA GLU A 289 -2.59 -15.71 -9.46
C GLU A 289 -1.81 -14.64 -8.69
N GLN A 290 -0.52 -14.85 -8.42
CA GLN A 290 0.27 -13.94 -7.60
C GLN A 290 1.20 -13.07 -8.46
N ASN A 291 1.24 -11.79 -8.14
CA ASN A 291 2.27 -10.92 -8.68
C ASN A 291 3.65 -11.37 -8.18
N LYS A 292 4.48 -11.90 -9.10
CA LYS A 292 5.87 -12.37 -8.83
C LYS A 292 6.76 -11.31 -8.16
N ASP A 293 6.40 -10.05 -8.32
CA ASP A 293 7.12 -8.90 -7.81
C ASP A 293 6.64 -8.45 -6.41
N GLN A 294 5.62 -9.11 -5.86
CA GLN A 294 5.07 -8.86 -4.53
C GLN A 294 5.89 -9.56 -3.45
N VAL A 295 6.28 -8.81 -2.42
CA VAL A 295 6.89 -9.39 -1.21
C VAL A 295 5.80 -10.05 -0.38
N ILE A 296 6.05 -11.28 0.06
CA ILE A 296 5.10 -12.10 0.83
C ILE A 296 5.52 -12.35 2.28
N CYS A 297 6.79 -12.06 2.58
CA CYS A 297 7.38 -12.18 3.90
C CYS A 297 8.62 -11.30 3.95
N THR A 298 8.92 -10.75 5.13
CA THR A 298 10.24 -10.19 5.39
C THR A 298 10.89 -10.80 6.63
N ILE A 299 12.22 -10.80 6.65
CA ILE A 299 13.00 -11.19 7.82
C ILE A 299 13.95 -10.04 8.14
N SER A 300 13.69 -9.38 9.27
CA SER A 300 14.54 -8.28 9.75
C SER A 300 15.50 -8.75 10.84
N SER A 301 16.74 -8.25 10.83
CA SER A 301 17.75 -8.62 11.82
C SER A 301 18.82 -7.55 12.05
N ASN A 302 19.46 -7.58 13.22
CA ASN A 302 20.53 -6.65 13.60
C ASN A 302 21.94 -7.10 13.19
N LYS A 303 22.05 -8.31 12.63
CA LYS A 303 23.31 -8.92 12.19
C LYS A 303 23.07 -9.78 10.96
N LYS A 304 24.12 -10.05 10.19
CA LYS A 304 24.04 -11.04 9.11
C LYS A 304 23.70 -12.41 9.70
N LEU A 305 22.66 -13.04 9.16
CA LEU A 305 22.21 -14.35 9.60
C LEU A 305 23.10 -15.44 9.04
N THR A 306 23.58 -16.33 9.90
CA THR A 306 24.17 -17.61 9.48
C THR A 306 23.10 -18.49 8.81
N TYR A 307 23.49 -19.51 8.05
CA TYR A 307 22.55 -20.50 7.49
C TYR A 307 21.53 -21.01 8.52
N LYS A 308 22.01 -21.40 9.71
CA LYS A 308 21.16 -21.91 10.79
C LYS A 308 20.19 -20.86 11.33
N GLU A 309 20.61 -19.61 11.43
CA GLU A 309 19.75 -18.53 11.92
C GLU A 309 18.73 -18.12 10.85
N PHE A 310 19.14 -18.09 9.58
CA PHE A 310 18.23 -17.82 8.45
C PHE A 310 17.08 -18.82 8.42
N THR A 311 17.38 -20.12 8.46
CA THR A 311 16.34 -21.18 8.44
C THR A 311 15.39 -21.07 9.64
N GLN A 312 15.90 -20.69 10.82
CA GLN A 312 15.06 -20.47 12.02
C GLN A 312 14.16 -19.26 11.90
N GLU A 313 14.70 -18.12 11.46
CA GLU A 313 13.90 -16.91 11.29
C GLU A 313 12.94 -17.03 10.11
N PHE A 314 13.25 -17.80 9.07
CA PHE A 314 12.33 -18.09 7.98
C PHE A 314 11.06 -18.78 8.47
N VAL A 315 11.20 -19.86 9.26
CA VAL A 315 10.03 -20.57 9.83
C VAL A 315 9.19 -19.66 10.72
N LYS A 316 9.83 -18.73 11.43
CA LYS A 316 9.18 -17.86 12.39
C LYS A 316 8.44 -16.68 11.74
N ASN A 317 9.04 -16.06 10.72
CA ASN A 317 8.54 -14.80 10.16
C ASN A 317 7.85 -14.96 8.81
N CYS A 318 7.87 -16.14 8.17
CA CYS A 318 7.18 -16.40 6.91
C CYS A 318 5.99 -17.37 7.03
N PRO A 319 4.98 -17.10 7.89
CA PRO A 319 3.82 -17.98 8.06
C PRO A 319 2.93 -18.07 6.81
N SER A 320 3.08 -17.16 5.85
CA SER A 320 2.43 -17.24 4.54
C SER A 320 2.89 -18.45 3.72
N ILE A 321 4.11 -18.93 3.97
CA ILE A 321 4.76 -20.06 3.27
C ILE A 321 4.70 -21.33 4.11
N ILE A 322 4.76 -21.20 5.44
CA ILE A 322 4.80 -22.34 6.35
C ILE A 322 3.39 -22.78 6.73
N GLU A 323 3.00 -23.99 6.32
CA GLU A 323 1.67 -24.54 6.59
C GLU A 323 1.52 -25.04 8.03
N ASP A 324 2.49 -25.82 8.52
CA ASP A 324 2.57 -26.23 9.92
C ASP A 324 3.95 -25.92 10.53
N PRO A 325 4.06 -24.85 11.34
CA PRO A 325 5.32 -24.49 11.98
C PRO A 325 5.75 -25.47 13.08
N LYS A 326 4.92 -26.45 13.46
CA LYS A 326 5.26 -27.50 14.44
C LYS A 326 5.87 -28.75 13.81
N GLU A 327 5.72 -28.91 12.50
CA GLU A 327 6.25 -30.04 11.76
C GLU A 327 7.79 -29.97 11.69
N GLU A 328 8.44 -31.14 11.76
CA GLU A 328 9.91 -31.21 11.72
C GLU A 328 10.41 -31.05 10.29
N VAL A 329 11.03 -29.91 10.01
CA VAL A 329 11.59 -29.59 8.70
C VAL A 329 13.03 -30.08 8.55
N LYS A 330 13.31 -30.73 7.42
CA LYS A 330 14.66 -31.13 7.00
C LYS A 330 15.20 -30.09 6.03
N TRP A 331 16.19 -29.34 6.48
CA TRP A 331 16.87 -28.33 5.67
C TRP A 331 18.11 -28.90 4.99
N SER A 332 18.36 -28.48 3.75
CA SER A 332 19.62 -28.71 3.04
C SER A 332 20.02 -27.46 2.26
N VAL A 333 21.30 -27.35 1.94
CA VAL A 333 21.87 -26.22 1.20
C VAL A 333 22.93 -26.71 0.21
N ASP A 334 22.90 -26.15 -0.98
CA ASP A 334 23.90 -26.37 -2.03
C ASP A 334 24.12 -25.08 -2.85
N GLU A 335 24.83 -25.20 -3.98
CA GLU A 335 25.14 -24.06 -4.86
C GLU A 335 23.89 -23.46 -5.54
N ASN A 336 22.80 -24.22 -5.65
CA ASN A 336 21.56 -23.80 -6.30
C ASN A 336 20.58 -23.13 -5.32
N GLY A 337 20.72 -23.38 -4.02
CA GLY A 337 19.93 -22.69 -3.01
C GLY A 337 19.74 -23.49 -1.72
N ILE A 338 18.64 -23.21 -1.03
CA ILE A 338 18.26 -23.87 0.22
C ILE A 338 16.94 -24.62 -0.01
N THR A 339 16.89 -25.88 0.37
CA THR A 339 15.67 -26.70 0.32
C THR A 339 15.16 -26.94 1.73
N ALA A 340 13.86 -26.79 1.91
CA ALA A 340 13.12 -27.23 3.09
C ALA A 340 12.20 -28.38 2.70
N LYS A 341 12.30 -29.50 3.42
CA LYS A 341 11.43 -30.65 3.23
C LYS A 341 10.63 -30.95 4.50
N TYR A 342 9.33 -30.84 4.37
CA TYR A 342 8.31 -31.33 5.29
C TYR A 342 7.85 -32.71 4.80
N ASP A 343 7.05 -33.42 5.59
CA ASP A 343 6.45 -34.69 5.19
C ASP A 343 5.33 -34.44 4.16
N SER A 344 4.60 -33.33 4.27
CA SER A 344 3.46 -32.97 3.40
C SER A 344 3.84 -32.08 2.20
N TYR A 345 4.92 -31.32 2.28
CA TYR A 345 5.36 -30.43 1.20
C TYR A 345 6.87 -30.15 1.23
N SER A 346 7.36 -29.46 0.23
CA SER A 346 8.72 -28.94 0.23
C SER A 346 8.76 -27.59 -0.46
N PHE A 347 9.80 -26.81 -0.21
CA PHE A 347 10.05 -25.61 -1.00
C PHE A 347 11.55 -25.37 -1.17
N ASN A 348 11.88 -24.73 -2.29
CA ASN A 348 13.21 -24.28 -2.60
C ASN A 348 13.29 -22.76 -2.49
N ILE A 349 14.34 -22.28 -1.86
CA ILE A 349 14.69 -20.88 -1.75
C ILE A 349 15.88 -20.62 -2.68
N THR A 350 15.74 -19.68 -3.60
CA THR A 350 16.77 -19.32 -4.57
C THR A 350 17.09 -17.83 -4.54
N ASN A 351 18.28 -17.46 -5.03
CA ASN A 351 18.66 -16.06 -5.18
C ASN A 351 17.75 -15.34 -6.18
N TYR A 352 17.40 -14.09 -5.90
CA TYR A 352 16.66 -13.25 -6.84
C TYR A 352 17.56 -12.20 -7.51
N ASN A 353 17.77 -11.03 -6.89
CA ASN A 353 18.55 -9.94 -7.51
C ASN A 353 19.41 -9.09 -6.54
N ARG A 354 19.35 -9.35 -5.23
CA ARG A 354 20.12 -8.62 -4.20
C ARG A 354 20.59 -9.60 -3.13
N GLY A 355 21.85 -9.46 -2.72
CA GLY A 355 22.44 -10.37 -1.74
C GLY A 355 22.64 -11.79 -2.29
N ALA A 356 22.94 -12.73 -1.42
CA ALA A 356 23.07 -14.14 -1.77
C ALA A 356 22.78 -15.05 -0.57
N LEU A 357 22.15 -16.20 -0.84
CA LEU A 357 22.00 -17.29 0.10
C LEU A 357 23.37 -17.89 0.47
N PRO A 358 23.53 -18.45 1.68
CA PRO A 358 24.65 -19.32 2.02
C PRO A 358 24.74 -20.49 1.02
N LYS A 359 25.96 -20.86 0.61
CA LYS A 359 26.20 -22.03 -0.26
C LYS A 359 26.47 -23.32 0.52
N ASN A 360 26.68 -23.20 1.83
CA ASN A 360 26.85 -24.31 2.76
C ASN A 360 26.45 -23.88 4.19
N GLU A 361 26.43 -24.84 5.11
CA GLU A 361 25.94 -24.63 6.48
C GLU A 361 26.81 -23.68 7.33
N ASN A 362 28.05 -23.41 6.91
CA ASN A 362 28.98 -22.56 7.65
C ASN A 362 28.96 -21.10 7.17
N GLU A 363 28.28 -20.83 6.06
CA GLU A 363 28.18 -19.51 5.49
C GLU A 363 27.02 -18.70 6.08
N SER A 364 27.07 -17.39 5.84
CA SER A 364 26.03 -16.44 6.21
C SER A 364 25.39 -15.85 4.97
N VAL A 365 24.16 -15.36 5.13
CA VAL A 365 23.49 -14.58 4.10
C VAL A 365 24.34 -13.36 3.76
N SER A 366 24.56 -13.15 2.47
CA SER A 366 25.17 -11.93 1.94
C SER A 366 24.09 -10.90 1.64
N TYR A 367 24.39 -9.64 1.92
CA TYR A 367 23.46 -8.51 1.77
C TYR A 367 24.08 -7.44 0.89
N LYS A 368 23.26 -6.78 0.08
CA LYS A 368 23.63 -5.56 -0.64
C LYS A 368 23.45 -4.38 0.31
N GLU A 369 24.53 -3.66 0.58
CA GLU A 369 24.53 -2.44 1.40
C GLU A 369 24.70 -1.21 0.49
N PHE A 370 24.02 -0.11 0.82
CA PHE A 370 24.09 1.15 0.06
C PHE A 370 24.93 2.19 0.82
N LYS A 371 25.83 2.89 0.13
CA LYS A 371 26.80 3.81 0.76
C LYS A 371 26.16 5.11 1.31
N ALA A 372 25.00 5.50 0.80
CA ALA A 372 24.43 6.83 1.02
C ALA A 372 23.71 7.01 2.37
N ALA A 373 23.52 5.94 3.15
CA ALA A 373 22.87 6.01 4.45
C ALA A 373 23.51 4.98 5.39
N ASN A 374 23.24 5.09 6.69
CA ASN A 374 23.30 3.94 7.58
C ASN A 374 22.27 2.92 7.06
N SER A 375 22.63 2.21 6.01
CA SER A 375 21.71 1.52 5.12
C SER A 375 21.38 0.17 5.68
N SER A 376 20.12 -0.22 5.53
CA SER A 376 19.75 -1.60 5.77
C SER A 376 20.40 -2.47 4.69
N GLY A 377 21.18 -3.47 5.09
CA GLY A 377 21.66 -4.46 4.13
C GLY A 377 20.47 -5.27 3.62
N ILE A 378 20.27 -5.32 2.29
CA ILE A 378 19.13 -5.97 1.66
C ILE A 378 19.54 -7.27 0.98
N ALA A 379 18.77 -8.33 1.21
CA ALA A 379 18.83 -9.56 0.43
C ALA A 379 17.43 -9.93 -0.07
N ARG A 380 17.34 -10.57 -1.23
CA ARG A 380 16.08 -10.89 -1.89
C ARG A 380 16.12 -12.31 -2.40
N PHE A 381 15.12 -13.09 -2.02
CA PHE A 381 15.05 -14.51 -2.37
C PHE A 381 13.66 -14.88 -2.90
N ASN A 382 13.64 -15.86 -3.80
CA ASN A 382 12.42 -16.45 -4.30
C ASN A 382 12.16 -17.76 -3.59
N VAL A 383 10.89 -18.06 -3.37
CA VAL A 383 10.43 -19.34 -2.85
C VAL A 383 9.55 -20.00 -3.89
N CYS A 384 9.81 -21.29 -4.12
CA CYS A 384 9.02 -22.13 -4.99
C CYS A 384 8.55 -23.36 -4.20
N THR A 385 7.25 -23.45 -3.95
CA THR A 385 6.62 -24.54 -3.21
C THR A 385 6.36 -25.72 -4.14
N LYS A 386 6.59 -26.93 -3.64
CA LYS A 386 6.23 -28.20 -4.27
C LYS A 386 5.41 -29.01 -3.27
N CYS A 387 4.17 -29.27 -3.64
CA CYS A 387 3.25 -30.07 -2.83
C CYS A 387 3.59 -31.56 -2.89
N GLY A 388 3.33 -32.27 -1.79
CA GLY A 388 3.50 -33.71 -1.71
C GLY A 388 2.37 -34.46 -2.42
N ASP A 389 2.47 -35.79 -2.45
CA ASP A 389 1.43 -36.64 -3.03
C ASP A 389 0.08 -36.42 -2.32
N GLY A 390 -1.02 -36.50 -3.08
CA GLY A 390 -2.38 -36.23 -2.58
C GLY A 390 -2.71 -34.75 -2.39
N THR A 391 -1.85 -33.84 -2.83
CA THR A 391 -2.08 -32.39 -2.78
C THR A 391 -1.64 -31.69 -4.07
N TYR A 392 -2.21 -30.52 -4.35
CA TYR A 392 -1.83 -29.65 -5.48
C TYR A 392 -1.61 -28.21 -5.01
N ILE A 393 -0.93 -27.39 -5.81
CA ILE A 393 -0.70 -25.97 -5.52
C ILE A 393 -2.00 -25.20 -5.78
N GLY A 394 -2.62 -24.68 -4.73
CA GLY A 394 -3.81 -23.83 -4.80
C GLY A 394 -3.51 -22.34 -4.71
N GLU A 395 -4.53 -21.56 -4.34
CA GLU A 395 -4.41 -20.10 -4.18
C GLU A 395 -3.29 -19.73 -3.21
N LYS A 396 -2.55 -18.65 -3.54
CA LYS A 396 -1.40 -18.16 -2.75
C LYS A 396 -0.35 -19.25 -2.48
N CYS A 397 -0.23 -20.21 -3.40
CA CYS A 397 0.77 -21.27 -3.37
C CYS A 397 0.75 -22.19 -2.14
N LYS A 398 -0.44 -22.36 -1.54
CA LYS A 398 -0.66 -23.33 -0.47
C LYS A 398 -1.03 -24.68 -1.07
N CYS A 399 -0.57 -25.75 -0.44
CA CYS A 399 -0.94 -27.09 -0.81
C CYS A 399 -2.37 -27.38 -0.36
N VAL A 400 -3.21 -27.76 -1.31
CA VAL A 400 -4.61 -28.11 -1.10
C VAL A 400 -4.78 -29.59 -1.38
N SER A 401 -5.57 -30.29 -0.55
CA SER A 401 -5.87 -31.70 -0.76
C SER A 401 -6.53 -31.94 -2.11
N CYS A 402 -6.12 -33.03 -2.76
CA CYS A 402 -6.80 -33.53 -3.95
C CYS A 402 -8.25 -33.91 -3.66
N PRO A 403 -9.11 -33.99 -4.69
CA PRO A 403 -10.46 -34.52 -4.56
C PRO A 403 -10.48 -35.91 -3.89
N GLU A 404 -11.61 -36.28 -3.28
CA GLU A 404 -11.77 -37.60 -2.67
C GLU A 404 -11.43 -38.72 -3.67
N ASN A 405 -10.81 -39.79 -3.18
CA ASN A 405 -10.35 -40.94 -3.97
C ASN A 405 -9.24 -40.65 -5.01
N CYS A 406 -8.54 -39.51 -4.87
CA CYS A 406 -7.44 -39.13 -5.74
C CYS A 406 -6.09 -39.13 -5.00
N THR A 407 -5.09 -39.84 -5.53
CA THR A 407 -3.71 -39.87 -4.98
C THR A 407 -2.80 -38.83 -5.62
N LYS A 408 -3.08 -38.38 -6.85
CA LYS A 408 -2.43 -37.22 -7.49
C LYS A 408 -3.42 -36.43 -8.33
N CYS A 409 -3.37 -35.11 -8.24
CA CYS A 409 -4.23 -34.21 -8.98
C CYS A 409 -3.43 -33.01 -9.49
N LEU A 410 -3.93 -32.37 -10.56
CA LEU A 410 -3.40 -31.10 -11.06
C LEU A 410 -4.08 -29.92 -10.37
N ASP A 411 -5.37 -30.06 -10.09
CA ASP A 411 -6.21 -29.05 -9.46
C ASP A 411 -7.35 -29.71 -8.67
N GLY A 412 -8.24 -28.89 -8.09
CA GLY A 412 -9.36 -29.35 -7.27
C GLY A 412 -10.48 -30.09 -8.03
N LYS A 413 -10.31 -30.35 -9.33
CA LYS A 413 -11.25 -31.07 -10.19
C LYS A 413 -10.57 -32.17 -11.00
N THR A 414 -9.29 -32.01 -11.33
CA THR A 414 -8.55 -32.87 -12.25
C THR A 414 -7.66 -33.86 -11.50
N CYS A 415 -8.15 -35.09 -11.33
CA CYS A 415 -7.34 -36.19 -10.81
C CYS A 415 -6.50 -36.83 -11.93
N THR A 416 -5.21 -37.04 -11.66
CA THR A 416 -4.28 -37.73 -12.57
C THR A 416 -3.95 -39.15 -12.13
N GLU A 417 -4.18 -39.49 -10.86
CA GLU A 417 -4.00 -40.84 -10.32
C GLU A 417 -5.06 -41.14 -9.25
N CYS A 418 -5.86 -42.19 -9.46
CA CYS A 418 -6.91 -42.60 -8.51
C CYS A 418 -6.35 -43.46 -7.38
N ALA A 419 -7.00 -43.42 -6.22
CA ALA A 419 -6.75 -44.35 -5.13
C ALA A 419 -7.09 -45.80 -5.54
N THR A 420 -6.37 -46.77 -4.97
CA THR A 420 -6.59 -48.19 -5.26
C THR A 420 -8.03 -48.60 -4.93
N GLY A 421 -8.79 -49.04 -5.93
CA GLY A 421 -10.21 -49.42 -5.80
C GLY A 421 -11.22 -48.40 -6.34
N SER A 422 -10.76 -47.35 -7.03
CA SER A 422 -11.61 -46.33 -7.67
C SER A 422 -11.28 -46.19 -9.16
N GLU A 423 -12.29 -45.97 -9.99
CA GLU A 423 -12.15 -45.67 -11.42
C GLU A 423 -12.82 -44.33 -11.76
N LEU A 424 -12.27 -43.63 -12.75
CA LEU A 424 -12.80 -42.36 -13.24
C LEU A 424 -13.94 -42.64 -14.23
N ILE A 425 -15.18 -42.26 -13.88
CA ILE A 425 -16.35 -42.38 -14.77
C ILE A 425 -16.93 -40.98 -15.00
N ASP A 426 -16.84 -40.45 -16.22
CA ASP A 426 -17.48 -39.18 -16.64
C ASP A 426 -17.33 -37.99 -15.66
N GLY A 427 -16.13 -37.82 -15.08
CA GLY A 427 -15.83 -36.69 -14.20
C GLY A 427 -16.43 -36.77 -12.79
N SER A 428 -16.98 -37.93 -12.38
CA SER A 428 -17.40 -38.23 -11.00
C SER A 428 -16.88 -39.60 -10.56
N PHE A 429 -16.46 -39.73 -9.29
CA PHE A 429 -15.83 -40.96 -8.78
C PHE A 429 -16.82 -41.86 -8.07
N ASP A 430 -16.87 -43.14 -8.45
CA ASP A 430 -17.59 -44.19 -7.72
C ASP A 430 -16.60 -45.23 -7.16
N ASN A 431 -16.90 -45.72 -5.95
CA ASN A 431 -16.19 -46.86 -5.37
C ASN A 431 -16.52 -48.13 -6.16
N VAL A 432 -15.51 -48.96 -6.47
CA VAL A 432 -15.74 -50.29 -7.03
C VAL A 432 -16.27 -51.20 -5.92
N THR A 433 -17.57 -51.11 -5.62
CA THR A 433 -18.27 -52.19 -4.91
C THR A 433 -18.44 -53.36 -5.86
N GLU A 434 -18.06 -54.55 -5.37
CA GLU A 434 -18.09 -55.84 -6.06
C GLU A 434 -19.36 -56.02 -6.91
N LYS A 435 -19.17 -56.20 -8.23
CA LYS A 435 -20.22 -56.62 -9.14
C LYS A 435 -20.65 -58.04 -8.76
N GLU A 436 -21.84 -58.20 -8.18
CA GLU A 436 -22.59 -59.45 -8.30
C GLU A 436 -22.94 -59.67 -9.78
N GLU A 437 -22.68 -60.90 -10.25
CA GLU A 437 -22.88 -61.34 -11.64
C GLU A 437 -24.33 -61.15 -12.10
N PRO A 438 -24.58 -60.71 -13.35
CA PRO A 438 -25.92 -60.78 -13.92
C PRO A 438 -26.16 -62.15 -14.54
N THR A 439 -27.23 -62.81 -14.09
CA THR A 439 -27.87 -63.94 -14.78
C THR A 439 -28.51 -63.50 -16.10
N GLU A 440 -28.39 -64.39 -17.09
CA GLU A 440 -28.90 -64.34 -18.47
C GLU A 440 -30.41 -64.06 -18.65
N SER A 441 -30.71 -63.69 -19.91
CA SER A 441 -32.00 -63.74 -20.65
C SER A 441 -32.91 -62.52 -20.47
N GLU A 442 -33.58 -61.94 -21.46
CA GLU A 442 -34.07 -62.44 -22.76
C GLU A 442 -34.01 -61.37 -23.87
N ILE A 443 -34.00 -61.86 -25.11
CA ILE A 443 -34.19 -61.14 -26.37
C ILE A 443 -35.66 -60.74 -26.51
N PHE A 444 -35.94 -59.51 -26.98
CA PHE A 444 -37.15 -59.19 -27.75
C PHE A 444 -36.82 -58.10 -28.78
N ASP A 445 -36.90 -58.48 -30.05
CA ASP A 445 -37.10 -57.58 -31.19
C ASP A 445 -38.55 -57.06 -31.16
N ASP A 446 -38.77 -55.78 -31.51
CA ASP A 446 -39.67 -55.40 -32.61
C ASP A 446 -39.80 -53.86 -32.79
N GLU A 447 -39.66 -53.49 -34.06
CA GLU A 447 -40.47 -52.55 -34.87
C GLU A 447 -40.76 -51.09 -34.44
N GLU A 448 -40.19 -50.20 -35.27
CA GLU A 448 -40.87 -49.18 -36.11
C GLU A 448 -41.35 -47.81 -35.55
N GLU A 449 -41.28 -46.85 -36.49
CA GLU A 449 -41.95 -45.54 -36.63
C GLU A 449 -41.33 -44.23 -36.08
N THR A 450 -40.68 -43.53 -37.03
CA THR A 450 -40.91 -42.15 -37.49
C THR A 450 -41.25 -41.02 -36.51
N SER A 451 -40.51 -39.91 -36.59
CA SER A 451 -40.97 -38.67 -37.26
C SER A 451 -39.94 -37.53 -37.08
N ASP A 452 -39.65 -36.82 -38.17
CA ASP A 452 -39.57 -35.35 -38.34
C ASP A 452 -38.92 -34.48 -37.26
N ALA A 453 -38.26 -33.35 -37.53
CA ALA A 453 -37.76 -32.65 -38.71
C ALA A 453 -37.08 -31.38 -38.16
N ASN A 454 -36.27 -30.75 -39.02
CA ASN A 454 -35.76 -29.37 -38.98
C ASN A 454 -34.60 -29.07 -38.01
N ASP A 455 -33.39 -28.75 -38.50
CA ASP A 455 -32.96 -27.67 -39.41
C ASP A 455 -32.64 -26.38 -38.65
N SER A 456 -31.34 -26.08 -38.56
CA SER A 456 -30.80 -24.77 -38.92
C SER A 456 -29.28 -24.82 -38.94
N ASP A 457 -28.75 -24.49 -40.13
CA ASP A 457 -27.40 -24.09 -40.46
C ASP A 457 -26.70 -23.19 -39.41
N ILE A 458 -25.36 -23.21 -39.39
CA ILE A 458 -24.49 -22.03 -39.61
C ILE A 458 -23.01 -22.43 -39.56
N GLU A 459 -22.42 -22.36 -40.75
CA GLU A 459 -21.08 -21.92 -41.16
C GLU A 459 -19.87 -22.05 -40.23
N GLU A 460 -18.92 -22.87 -40.69
CA GLU A 460 -17.50 -22.84 -40.33
C GLU A 460 -16.80 -21.68 -41.07
N GLU A 461 -16.09 -20.82 -40.34
CA GLU A 461 -14.98 -20.03 -40.89
C GLU A 461 -13.72 -20.28 -40.05
N GLU A 462 -12.73 -20.89 -40.71
CA GLU A 462 -11.32 -20.85 -40.31
C GLU A 462 -10.77 -19.43 -40.49
N VAL A 463 -10.08 -18.91 -39.47
CA VAL A 463 -9.11 -17.82 -39.65
C VAL A 463 -7.86 -18.16 -38.87
N THR A 464 -6.83 -18.54 -39.63
CA THR A 464 -5.41 -18.48 -39.28
C THR A 464 -4.93 -17.03 -39.31
N ASP A 465 -4.08 -16.60 -38.37
CA ASP A 465 -2.92 -15.77 -38.69
C ASP A 465 -1.89 -15.68 -37.53
N GLU A 466 -0.65 -15.46 -37.98
CA GLU A 466 0.68 -15.73 -37.41
C GLU A 466 1.13 -14.86 -36.22
N PRO A 467 2.19 -15.28 -35.47
CA PRO A 467 2.89 -14.42 -34.53
C PRO A 467 3.97 -13.57 -35.23
N THR A 468 4.01 -12.28 -34.91
CA THR A 468 5.05 -11.36 -35.37
C THR A 468 6.30 -11.46 -34.50
N GLU A 469 7.41 -11.82 -35.14
CA GLU A 469 8.77 -11.87 -34.61
C GLU A 469 9.35 -10.43 -34.58
N VAL A 470 9.91 -9.99 -33.45
CA VAL A 470 10.72 -8.76 -33.37
C VAL A 470 12.11 -9.13 -32.88
N LYS A 471 13.08 -8.69 -33.70
CA LYS A 471 14.51 -9.00 -33.68
C LYS A 471 15.22 -8.39 -32.47
N GLU A 472 16.10 -9.20 -31.88
CA GLU A 472 17.17 -8.76 -31.00
C GLU A 472 18.37 -8.33 -31.85
N GLU A 473 18.98 -7.19 -31.52
CA GLU A 473 20.31 -6.82 -32.01
C GLU A 473 21.33 -7.16 -30.91
N GLU A 474 22.28 -8.01 -31.30
CA GLU A 474 23.48 -8.38 -30.55
C GLU A 474 24.50 -7.23 -30.59
N ASP A 475 25.16 -6.99 -29.45
CA ASP A 475 26.49 -6.38 -29.43
C ASP A 475 27.40 -7.30 -28.61
N ASP A 476 28.33 -7.92 -29.32
CA ASP A 476 29.49 -8.68 -28.84
C ASP A 476 30.46 -7.77 -28.09
N ASP A 477 31.07 -8.30 -27.02
CA ASP A 477 32.44 -7.94 -26.64
C ASP A 477 33.12 -9.15 -25.96
N ASP A 478 34.07 -9.72 -26.70
CA ASP A 478 34.99 -10.79 -26.34
C ASP A 478 35.87 -10.47 -25.13
N ILE A 479 36.01 -11.40 -24.17
CA ILE A 479 37.25 -11.59 -23.40
C ILE A 479 37.51 -13.10 -23.18
N GLU A 480 38.63 -13.56 -23.76
CA GLU A 480 39.22 -14.89 -23.63
C GLU A 480 39.96 -15.16 -22.30
N GLU A 481 40.16 -16.47 -22.05
CA GLU A 481 41.14 -17.15 -21.18
C GLU A 481 40.96 -17.03 -19.65
N ALA A 482 40.97 -18.10 -18.84
CA ALA A 482 41.83 -19.27 -18.85
C ALA A 482 41.24 -20.36 -17.94
N THR A 483 41.44 -21.61 -18.31
CA THR A 483 41.03 -22.81 -17.55
C THR A 483 42.20 -23.33 -16.72
N GLU A 484 42.00 -23.54 -15.42
CA GLU A 484 42.79 -24.49 -14.63
C GLU A 484 41.85 -25.44 -13.90
N ILE A 485 42.03 -26.73 -14.20
CA ILE A 485 41.32 -27.87 -13.62
C ILE A 485 42.19 -28.39 -12.48
N GLU A 486 41.69 -28.32 -11.24
CA GLU A 486 42.25 -29.07 -10.11
C GLU A 486 41.21 -29.99 -9.47
N ASN A 487 41.69 -31.17 -9.06
CA ASN A 487 40.93 -32.38 -8.77
C ASN A 487 40.81 -32.61 -7.25
N LYS A 488 39.60 -33.03 -6.80
CA LYS A 488 39.25 -33.80 -5.57
C LYS A 488 39.19 -33.04 -4.21
N PRO A 489 38.55 -33.60 -3.13
CA PRO A 489 37.68 -34.79 -2.99
C PRO A 489 36.30 -34.52 -2.32
N LYS A 490 35.37 -35.48 -2.44
CA LYS A 490 34.07 -35.51 -1.72
C LYS A 490 34.23 -35.53 -0.19
N PRO A 491 33.47 -34.72 0.59
CA PRO A 491 33.27 -34.96 2.00
C PRO A 491 31.89 -35.55 2.32
N ILE A 492 31.88 -36.34 3.38
CA ILE A 492 30.82 -37.20 3.89
C ILE A 492 29.77 -36.36 4.64
N THR A 493 28.49 -36.49 4.27
CA THR A 493 27.35 -35.88 4.96
C THR A 493 27.15 -36.49 6.35
N LYS A 494 27.21 -35.69 7.42
CA LYS A 494 26.76 -36.07 8.76
C LYS A 494 25.45 -35.37 9.09
N VAL A 495 24.39 -36.16 9.23
CA VAL A 495 23.08 -35.72 9.72
C VAL A 495 23.20 -35.35 11.21
N VAL A 496 22.82 -34.13 11.58
CA VAL A 496 22.71 -33.69 12.98
C VAL A 496 21.23 -33.56 13.34
N VAL A 497 20.73 -34.50 14.14
CA VAL A 497 19.38 -34.44 14.73
C VAL A 497 19.42 -33.56 15.97
N VAL A 498 18.67 -32.45 15.99
CA VAL A 498 18.58 -31.54 17.14
C VAL A 498 17.26 -31.77 17.87
N LYS A 499 17.28 -32.56 18.95
CA LYS A 499 16.16 -32.63 19.90
C LYS A 499 16.21 -31.45 20.87
N LYS A 500 15.11 -30.69 20.94
CA LYS A 500 14.95 -29.53 21.84
C LYS A 500 14.64 -29.97 23.29
N PRO A 501 15.07 -29.24 24.33
CA PRO A 501 14.64 -29.46 25.71
C PRO A 501 13.21 -28.94 25.95
N LYS A 502 12.44 -29.66 26.77
CA LYS A 502 11.10 -29.26 27.23
C LYS A 502 11.20 -28.09 28.21
N THR A 503 10.56 -26.97 27.89
CA THR A 503 10.30 -25.89 28.85
C THR A 503 8.79 -25.81 29.11
N ILE A 504 8.40 -26.04 30.37
CA ILE A 504 7.02 -25.98 30.86
C ILE A 504 6.70 -24.51 31.17
N LYS A 505 5.71 -23.92 30.48
CA LYS A 505 5.09 -22.65 30.89
C LYS A 505 3.76 -22.94 31.60
N LYS A 506 3.67 -22.55 32.88
CA LYS A 506 2.43 -22.53 33.66
C LYS A 506 1.56 -21.36 33.20
N CYS A 507 0.31 -21.64 32.82
CA CYS A 507 -0.73 -20.62 32.63
C CYS A 507 -1.32 -20.21 33.99
N LEU A 508 -1.41 -18.90 34.24
CA LEU A 508 -2.21 -18.33 35.33
C LEU A 508 -3.55 -17.90 34.76
N ILE A 509 -4.62 -18.50 35.29
CA ILE A 509 -6.02 -18.16 34.97
C ILE A 509 -6.43 -16.98 35.87
N LYS A 510 -6.93 -15.91 35.25
CA LYS A 510 -7.59 -14.79 35.94
C LYS A 510 -9.02 -15.23 36.27
N LYS A 511 -9.39 -15.25 37.56
CA LYS A 511 -10.79 -15.42 37.99
C LYS A 511 -11.50 -14.06 37.89
N ASN A 512 -12.75 -14.12 37.42
CA ASN A 512 -13.73 -13.02 37.40
C ASN A 512 -13.91 -12.36 38.77
#